data_AF-A0A268RGC6-F1
#
_entry.id   AF-A0A268RGC6-F1
#
_cell.length_a   1.000
_cell.length_b   1.000
_cell.length_c   1.000
_cell.angle_alpha   90.00
_cell.angle_beta   90.00
_cell.angle_gamma   90.00
#
_symmetry.space_group_name_H-M   'P 1'
#
loop_
_entity.id
_entity.type
_entity.pdbx_description
1 polymer ?
#
loop_
_entity_poly.entity_id
_entity_poly.type
_entity_poly.pdbx_seq_one_letter_code
_entity_poly.pdbx_strand_id
1 'polypeptide(L)'
;ASINLKKDEAALLEVTAKNNWPFVTYTPEELNEIPMQNPSDTVFKYTGAYGVSEPAAMRYAKAKELLLAKKKSGNVTISIARINFEEGRG
;
A
#
# COMPACT_ATOMS: atom_id res chain seq x y z
N ALA A 1 4.49 0.83 -0.81
CA ALA A 1 3.91 -0.44 -1.30
C ALA A 1 2.58 -0.17 -1.99
N SER A 2 2.17 -1.00 -2.97
CA SER A 2 0.93 -0.84 -3.74
C SER A 2 0.32 -2.20 -4.13
N ILE A 3 -0.77 -2.21 -4.90
CA ILE A 3 -1.36 -3.44 -5.47
C ILE A 3 -0.62 -3.89 -6.72
N ASN A 4 -0.51 -5.21 -6.90
CA ASN A 4 0.16 -5.85 -8.03
C ASN A 4 -0.45 -5.46 -9.39
N LEU A 5 -1.72 -5.05 -9.43
CA LEU A 5 -2.37 -4.54 -10.66
C LEU A 5 -1.66 -3.29 -11.23
N LYS A 6 -0.96 -2.53 -10.39
CA LYS A 6 -0.16 -1.35 -10.77
C LYS A 6 1.34 -1.62 -10.82
N LYS A 7 1.75 -2.88 -10.76
CA LYS A 7 3.16 -3.26 -10.80
C LYS A 7 3.83 -2.85 -12.11
N ASP A 8 3.11 -2.95 -13.21
CA ASP A 8 3.56 -2.57 -14.55
C ASP A 8 3.30 -1.10 -14.90
N GLU A 9 2.88 -0.29 -13.93
CA GLU A 9 2.64 1.14 -14.16
C GLU A 9 3.99 1.86 -14.24
N ALA A 10 4.45 2.11 -15.47
CA ALA A 10 5.77 2.70 -15.77
C ALA A 10 6.06 3.97 -14.97
N ALA A 11 5.05 4.81 -14.71
CA ALA A 11 5.20 6.01 -13.89
C ALA A 11 5.62 5.71 -12.44
N LEU A 12 5.08 4.65 -11.82
CA LEU A 12 5.45 4.24 -10.46
C LEU A 12 6.84 3.58 -10.43
N LEU A 13 7.14 2.74 -11.43
CA LEU A 13 8.45 2.12 -11.57
C LEU A 13 9.55 3.17 -11.78
N GLU A 14 9.30 4.17 -12.62
CA GLU A 14 10.27 5.24 -12.88
C GLU A 14 10.48 6.12 -11.64
N VAL A 15 9.42 6.47 -10.90
CA VAL A 15 9.53 7.24 -9.65
C VAL A 15 10.31 6.45 -8.60
N THR A 16 10.01 5.17 -8.42
CA THR A 16 10.71 4.35 -7.43
C THR A 16 12.16 4.09 -7.82
N ALA A 17 12.45 3.85 -9.10
CA ALA A 17 13.82 3.76 -9.62
C ALA A 17 14.60 5.07 -9.43
N LYS A 18 13.99 6.23 -9.76
CA LYS A 18 14.59 7.56 -9.57
C LYS A 18 14.92 7.86 -8.11
N ASN A 19 14.08 7.43 -7.18
CA ASN A 19 14.27 7.68 -5.75
C ASN A 19 15.00 6.55 -5.02
N ASN A 20 15.38 5.48 -5.72
CA ASN A 20 15.96 4.26 -5.13
C ASN A 20 15.09 3.67 -4.01
N TRP A 21 13.77 3.79 -4.14
CA TRP A 21 12.81 3.31 -3.14
C TRP A 21 12.37 1.88 -3.43
N PRO A 22 12.21 1.04 -2.40
CA PRO A 22 11.68 -0.30 -2.57
C PRO A 22 10.23 -0.24 -3.06
N PHE A 23 10.00 -0.64 -4.32
CA PHE A 23 8.66 -0.76 -4.88
C PHE A 23 8.09 -2.15 -4.59
N VAL A 24 7.42 -2.25 -3.45
CA VAL A 24 6.74 -3.50 -3.05
C VAL A 24 5.31 -3.49 -3.52
N THR A 25 4.90 -4.59 -4.16
CA THR A 25 3.53 -4.80 -4.64
C THR A 25 2.95 -6.08 -4.05
N TYR A 26 1.68 -6.05 -3.67
CA TYR A 26 0.97 -7.19 -3.08
C TYR A 26 -0.21 -7.62 -3.94
N THR A 27 -0.56 -8.90 -3.91
CA THR A 27 -1.77 -9.38 -4.59
C THR A 27 -3.03 -8.89 -3.87
N PRO A 28 -4.18 -8.79 -4.56
CA PRO A 28 -5.43 -8.42 -3.90
C PRO A 28 -5.79 -9.34 -2.74
N GLU A 29 -5.48 -10.64 -2.84
CA GLU A 29 -5.69 -11.62 -1.76
C GLU A 29 -4.88 -11.25 -0.52
N GLU A 30 -3.58 -10.95 -0.67
CA GLU A 30 -2.70 -10.53 0.43
C GLU A 30 -3.15 -9.23 1.10
N LEU A 31 -3.75 -8.32 0.34
CA LEU A 31 -4.29 -7.07 0.87
C LEU A 31 -5.60 -7.29 1.62
N ASN A 32 -6.43 -8.24 1.16
CA ASN A 32 -7.69 -8.60 1.80
C ASN A 32 -7.49 -9.36 3.13
N GLU A 33 -6.33 -9.98 3.35
CA GLU A 33 -5.97 -10.56 4.66
C GLU A 33 -5.81 -9.51 5.76
N ILE A 34 -5.51 -8.25 5.41
CA ILE A 34 -5.28 -7.19 6.39
C ILE A 34 -6.63 -6.66 6.88
N PRO A 35 -6.84 -6.57 8.22
CA PRO A 35 -8.07 -6.02 8.77
C PRO A 35 -8.24 -4.55 8.35
N MET A 36 -9.24 -4.29 7.51
CA MET A 36 -9.58 -2.95 7.02
C MET A 36 -10.77 -2.39 7.78
N GLN A 37 -10.64 -1.17 8.28
CA GLN A 37 -11.77 -0.45 8.89
C GLN A 37 -12.79 0.03 7.87
N ASN A 38 -12.36 0.34 6.64
CA ASN A 38 -13.23 0.98 5.65
C ASN A 38 -13.09 0.34 4.26
N PRO A 39 -13.59 -0.90 4.08
CA PRO A 39 -13.58 -1.57 2.78
C PRO A 39 -14.34 -0.74 1.73
N SER A 40 -13.89 -0.80 0.47
CA SER A 40 -14.49 -0.06 -0.64
C SER A 40 -14.84 -1.00 -1.79
N ASP A 41 -16.12 -1.27 -2.01
CA ASP A 41 -16.61 -2.14 -3.09
C ASP A 41 -16.20 -1.67 -4.48
N THR A 42 -16.10 -0.34 -4.66
CA THR A 42 -15.61 0.24 -5.91
C THR A 42 -14.16 -0.19 -6.17
N VAL A 43 -13.29 -0.15 -5.15
CA VAL A 43 -11.89 -0.56 -5.27
C VAL A 43 -11.79 -2.06 -5.52
N PHE A 44 -12.64 -2.86 -4.86
CA PHE A 44 -12.72 -4.30 -5.08
C PHE A 44 -13.12 -4.64 -6.52
N LYS A 45 -14.11 -3.94 -7.08
CA LYS A 45 -14.53 -4.17 -8.47
C LYS A 45 -13.44 -3.86 -9.49
N TYR A 46 -12.60 -2.85 -9.25
CA TYR A 46 -11.50 -2.49 -10.16
C TYR A 46 -10.21 -3.27 -9.93
N THR A 47 -9.96 -3.73 -8.70
CA THR A 47 -8.64 -4.25 -8.32
C THR A 47 -8.64 -5.64 -7.67
N GLY A 48 -9.80 -6.14 -7.25
CA GLY A 48 -9.95 -7.37 -6.47
C GLY A 48 -9.65 -7.21 -4.96
N ALA A 49 -9.22 -6.03 -4.51
CA ALA A 49 -8.95 -5.73 -3.10
C ALA A 49 -9.96 -4.72 -2.55
N TYR A 50 -10.39 -4.90 -1.29
CA TYR A 50 -11.27 -3.92 -0.62
C TYR A 50 -10.57 -2.58 -0.35
N GLY A 51 -9.24 -2.57 -0.37
CA GLY A 51 -8.41 -1.38 -0.24
C GLY A 51 -7.00 -1.64 -0.75
N VAL A 52 -6.31 -0.58 -1.18
CA VAL A 52 -4.94 -0.70 -1.73
C VAL A 52 -3.94 -0.02 -0.81
N SER A 53 -4.02 1.30 -0.68
CA SER A 53 -2.98 2.09 0.00
C SER A 53 -2.83 1.76 1.48
N GLU A 54 -3.94 1.57 2.20
CA GLU A 54 -3.93 1.25 3.64
C GLU A 54 -3.39 -0.14 3.93
N PRO A 55 -3.96 -1.24 3.40
CA PRO A 55 -3.45 -2.58 3.68
C PRO A 55 -2.03 -2.77 3.15
N ALA A 56 -1.66 -2.14 2.02
CA ALA A 56 -0.30 -2.22 1.51
C ALA A 56 0.71 -1.53 2.44
N ALA A 57 0.36 -0.36 2.98
CA ALA A 57 1.23 0.35 3.93
C ALA A 57 1.34 -0.40 5.26
N MET A 58 0.23 -0.89 5.81
CA MET A 58 0.20 -1.68 7.05
C MET A 58 0.99 -2.99 6.92
N ARG A 59 0.76 -3.74 5.83
CA ARG A 59 1.47 -5.00 5.55
C ARG A 59 2.96 -4.77 5.39
N TYR A 60 3.35 -3.75 4.65
CA TYR A 60 4.76 -3.41 4.44
C TYR A 60 5.46 -2.99 5.74
N ALA A 61 4.79 -2.15 6.54
CA ALA A 61 5.32 -1.67 7.81
C ALA A 61 5.21 -2.68 8.96
N LYS A 62 4.48 -3.79 8.77
CA LYS A 62 4.03 -4.71 9.83
C LYS A 62 3.40 -3.95 11.01
N ALA A 63 2.74 -2.84 10.71
CA ALA A 63 2.18 -1.93 11.70
C ALA A 63 0.67 -2.16 11.84
N LYS A 64 0.17 -2.08 13.07
CA LYS A 64 -1.27 -2.12 13.36
C LYS A 64 -1.95 -0.77 13.19
N GLU A 65 -1.17 0.30 13.11
CA GLU A 65 -1.68 1.67 13.02
C GLU A 65 -1.02 2.43 11.85
N LEU A 66 -1.84 3.26 11.20
CA LEU A 66 -1.42 4.15 10.13
C LEU A 66 -1.10 5.53 10.73
N LEU A 67 0.06 6.10 10.35
CA LEU A 67 0.37 7.51 10.65
C LEU A 67 -0.53 8.45 9.85
N LEU A 68 -0.85 8.07 8.61
CA LEU A 68 -1.77 8.77 7.74
C LEU A 68 -2.71 7.73 7.14
N ALA A 69 -3.97 7.77 7.58
CA ALA A 69 -5.07 7.07 6.92
C ALA A 69 -5.21 7.53 5.46
N LYS A 70 -5.98 6.79 4.64
CA LYS A 70 -6.07 7.08 3.20
C LYS A 70 -6.43 8.56 2.95
N LYS A 71 -5.53 9.29 2.31
CA LYS A 71 -5.73 10.67 1.90
C LYS A 71 -5.74 10.73 0.38
N LYS A 72 -6.88 11.15 -0.17
CA LYS A 72 -7.02 11.41 -1.61
C LYS A 72 -6.40 12.77 -1.92
N SER A 73 -5.45 12.80 -2.85
CA SER A 73 -4.86 14.00 -3.41
C SER A 73 -5.01 13.94 -4.93
N GLY A 74 -5.97 14.70 -5.48
CA GLY A 74 -6.36 14.61 -6.89
C GLY A 74 -6.87 13.22 -7.26
N ASN A 75 -6.23 12.60 -8.26
CA ASN A 75 -6.54 11.24 -8.74
C ASN A 75 -5.74 10.14 -8.02
N VAL A 76 -4.94 10.50 -7.01
CA VAL A 76 -4.06 9.57 -6.29
C VAL A 76 -4.52 9.47 -4.84
N THR A 77 -4.41 8.29 -4.24
CA THR A 77 -4.67 8.08 -2.81
C THR A 77 -3.40 7.57 -2.14
N ILE A 78 -2.94 8.29 -1.12
CA ILE A 78 -1.75 7.96 -0.36
C ILE A 78 -2.13 7.57 1.07
N SER A 79 -1.40 6.61 1.62
CA SER A 79 -1.46 6.22 3.03
C SER A 79 -0.05 6.05 3.55
N ILE A 80 0.20 6.41 4.81
CA ILE A 80 1.53 6.34 5.43
C ILE A 80 1.43 5.49 6.68
N ALA A 81 2.23 4.43 6.75
CA ALA A 81 2.42 3.62 7.94
C ALA A 81 3.83 3.88 8.49
N ARG A 82 3.99 3.83 9.81
CA ARG A 82 5.32 3.87 10.43
C ARG A 82 5.92 2.47 10.40
N ILE A 83 7.06 2.32 9.75
CA ILE A 83 7.86 1.10 9.89
C ILE A 83 8.63 1.24 11.21
N ASN A 84 8.25 0.42 12.20
CA ASN A 84 9.07 0.29 13.40
C ASN A 84 10.22 -0.65 13.04
N PHE A 85 11.39 -0.06 12.81
CA PHE A 85 12.66 -0.78 12.76
C PHE A 85 13.11 -1.11 14.20
N GLU A 86 12.30 -1.87 14.93
CA GLU A 86 12.80 -2.60 16.10
C GLU A 86 13.16 -4.01 15.61
N GLU A 87 14.42 -4.42 15.82
CA GLU A 87 15.10 -5.60 15.22
C GLU A 87 15.57 -5.47 13.76
N GLY A 88 16.54 -4.59 13.56
CA GLY A 88 17.45 -4.63 12.41
C GLY A 88 18.91 -4.32 12.74
N ARG A 89 19.30 -4.33 14.03
CA ARG A 89 20.69 -4.24 14.50
C ARG A 89 20.74 -4.60 15.99
N GLY A 90 21.34 -5.75 16.28
CA GLY A 90 21.57 -6.31 17.61
C GLY A 90 21.87 -7.78 17.50
#